data_AF-A0A4D6X6Q6-F1
#
_entry.id   AF-A0A4D6X6Q6-F1
#
_cell.length_a   1.000
_cell.length_b   1.000
_cell.length_c   1.000
_cell.angle_alpha   90.00
_cell.angle_beta   90.00
_cell.angle_gamma   90.00
#
_symmetry.space_group_name_H-M   'P 1'
#
loop_
_entity.id
_entity.type
_entity.pdbx_description
1 polymer ?
#
loop_
_entity_poly.entity_id
_entity_poly.type
_entity_poly.pdbx_seq_one_letter_code
_entity_poly.pdbx_strand_id
1 'polypeptide(L)'
;MSKVRFEVDSVHCISLASREDRRKLFTDNVAALIENDVFFHIVDKNSDPKRGCYESHQQLAQFALDNGLSSILIFEDDVMPYEIKALRVRWINRFLRTRKFEALHLGYSMGRTWLTWFPFIARGRVVALHAYVLSREGCKILAETPYDGTPVDVMFKHRIKQHCVFPMMFRQYAGSVTSSDLEQVVCNEDAWWERNWQKHIRSPLKNFWRTIFRLGF
;
A
#
# COMPACT_ATOMS: atom_id res chain seq x y z
N MET A 1 16.96 -2.72 -16.63
CA MET A 1 16.22 -1.46 -16.32
C MET A 1 16.96 -0.76 -15.18
N SER A 2 17.06 0.57 -15.18
CA SER A 2 17.58 1.29 -14.01
C SER A 2 16.64 1.09 -12.84
N LYS A 3 17.18 0.81 -11.65
CA LYS A 3 16.40 0.78 -10.41
C LYS A 3 15.75 2.15 -10.18
N VAL A 4 14.69 2.17 -9.38
CA VAL A 4 14.03 3.43 -8.97
C VAL A 4 14.20 3.65 -7.47
N ARG A 5 14.22 4.90 -7.04
CA ARG A 5 14.30 5.24 -5.62
C ARG A 5 13.05 5.98 -5.18
N PHE A 6 12.43 5.54 -4.08
CA PHE A 6 11.38 6.29 -3.40
C PHE A 6 12.01 7.20 -2.34
N GLU A 7 11.55 8.45 -2.29
CA GLU A 7 12.00 9.42 -1.29
C GLU A 7 11.17 9.30 -0.01
N VAL A 8 11.47 8.23 0.73
CA VAL A 8 10.97 7.91 2.07
C VAL A 8 12.17 7.63 2.97
N ASP A 9 11.99 7.71 4.29
CA ASP A 9 13.10 7.56 5.24
C ASP A 9 13.50 6.09 5.41
N SER A 10 12.54 5.17 5.32
CA SER A 10 12.79 3.74 5.35
C SER A 10 11.76 2.95 4.54
N VAL A 11 12.15 1.75 4.11
CA VAL A 11 11.29 0.80 3.41
C VAL A 11 11.23 -0.49 4.21
N HIS A 12 10.02 -0.96 4.48
CA HIS A 12 9.75 -2.16 5.26
C HIS A 12 8.88 -3.15 4.48
N CYS A 13 9.09 -4.43 4.71
CA CYS A 13 8.25 -5.51 4.19
C CYS A 13 7.79 -6.41 5.34
N ILE A 14 6.48 -6.48 5.56
CA ILE A 14 5.89 -7.36 6.57
C ILE A 14 5.88 -8.78 6.02
N SER A 15 6.37 -9.73 6.83
CA SER A 15 6.38 -11.14 6.47
C SER A 15 6.27 -12.02 7.72
N LEU A 16 5.58 -13.16 7.61
CA LEU A 16 5.56 -14.14 8.69
C LEU A 16 6.92 -14.86 8.77
N ALA A 17 7.39 -15.18 9.98
CA ALA A 17 8.64 -15.95 10.18
C ALA A 17 8.70 -17.22 9.31
N SER A 18 7.58 -17.93 9.22
CA SER A 18 7.41 -19.16 8.43
C SER A 18 7.42 -18.98 6.91
N ARG A 19 7.34 -17.74 6.38
CA ARG A 19 7.20 -17.46 4.94
C ARG A 19 8.48 -16.96 4.27
N GLU A 20 9.56 -17.73 4.42
CA GLU A 20 10.83 -17.46 3.74
C GLU A 20 10.70 -17.50 2.21
N ASP A 21 9.82 -18.36 1.71
CA ASP A 21 9.42 -18.44 0.30
C ASP A 21 8.98 -17.07 -0.25
N ARG A 22 8.09 -16.38 0.47
CA ARG A 22 7.56 -15.06 0.08
C ARG A 22 8.61 -13.97 0.18
N ARG A 23 9.44 -13.98 1.22
CA ARG A 23 10.57 -13.03 1.32
C ARG A 23 11.54 -13.15 0.16
N LYS A 24 11.85 -14.38 -0.25
CA LYS A 24 12.69 -14.61 -1.43
C LYS A 24 12.01 -14.09 -2.70
N LEU A 25 10.74 -14.40 -2.90
CA LEU A 25 9.97 -13.93 -4.05
C LEU A 25 9.92 -12.39 -4.12
N PHE A 26 9.64 -11.72 -3.00
CA PHE A 26 9.68 -10.27 -2.87
C PHE A 26 11.06 -9.71 -3.23
N THR A 27 12.13 -10.35 -2.75
CA THR A 27 13.50 -9.89 -2.97
C THR A 27 13.86 -9.94 -4.46
N ASP A 28 13.54 -11.05 -5.11
CA ASP A 28 13.86 -11.30 -6.52
C ASP A 28 13.03 -10.41 -7.46
N ASN A 29 11.81 -10.02 -7.08
CA ASN A 29 10.87 -9.31 -7.98
C ASN A 29 10.66 -7.82 -7.64
N VAL A 30 10.76 -7.42 -6.38
CA VAL A 30 10.42 -6.06 -5.92
C VAL A 30 11.66 -5.34 -5.42
N ALA A 31 12.40 -5.93 -4.48
CA ALA A 31 13.62 -5.33 -3.95
C ALA A 31 14.69 -5.14 -5.07
N ALA A 32 14.74 -6.06 -6.03
CA ALA A 32 15.60 -5.95 -7.21
C ALA A 32 15.28 -4.72 -8.09
N LEU A 33 14.06 -4.17 -8.03
CA LEU A 33 13.63 -3.03 -8.85
C LEU A 33 13.84 -1.67 -8.18
N ILE A 34 14.10 -1.64 -6.86
CA ILE A 34 14.26 -0.41 -6.10
C ILE A 34 15.67 -0.25 -5.54
N GLU A 35 16.12 1.00 -5.39
CA GLU A 35 17.43 1.34 -4.80
C GLU A 35 17.40 1.42 -3.28
N ASN A 36 16.21 1.55 -2.69
CA ASN A 36 16.05 1.62 -1.25
C ASN A 36 16.40 0.27 -0.60
N ASP A 37 17.10 0.32 0.54
CA ASP A 37 17.24 -0.85 1.42
C ASP A 37 15.88 -1.23 1.99
N VAL A 38 15.55 -2.53 1.95
CA VAL A 38 14.30 -3.06 2.48
C VAL A 38 14.55 -3.85 3.74
N PHE A 39 13.90 -3.45 4.83
CA PHE A 39 13.96 -4.14 6.12
C PHE A 39 12.75 -5.05 6.29
N PHE A 40 12.99 -6.34 6.48
CA PHE A 40 11.90 -7.28 6.76
C PHE A 40 11.43 -7.13 8.22
N HIS A 41 10.16 -6.80 8.40
CA HIS A 41 9.47 -6.84 9.68
C HIS A 41 8.90 -8.25 9.85
N ILE A 42 9.70 -9.12 10.45
CA ILE A 42 9.37 -10.53 10.64
C ILE A 42 8.51 -10.66 11.90
N VAL A 43 7.33 -11.25 11.74
CA VAL A 43 6.38 -11.48 12.83
C VAL A 43 5.97 -12.95 12.91
N ASP A 44 5.64 -13.40 14.11
CA ASP A 44 5.05 -14.72 14.31
C ASP A 44 3.58 -14.74 13.92
N LYS A 45 3.10 -15.93 13.53
CA LYS A 45 1.69 -16.12 13.19
C LYS A 45 0.82 -15.90 14.44
N ASN A 46 -0.12 -14.98 14.36
CA ASN A 46 -1.12 -14.77 15.40
C ASN A 46 -2.27 -15.79 15.25
N SER A 47 -2.83 -16.27 16.37
CA SER A 47 -4.04 -17.11 16.39
C SER A 47 -5.25 -16.42 15.76
N ASP A 48 -5.31 -15.09 15.83
CA ASP A 48 -6.24 -14.26 15.08
C ASP A 48 -5.48 -13.55 13.94
N PRO A 49 -5.59 -14.03 12.69
CA PRO A 49 -4.88 -13.46 11.55
C PRO A 49 -5.22 -11.98 11.30
N LYS A 50 -6.46 -11.54 11.60
CA LYS A 50 -6.86 -10.14 11.40
C LYS A 50 -6.15 -9.24 12.39
N ARG A 51 -6.11 -9.68 13.66
CA ARG A 51 -5.37 -8.99 14.72
C ARG A 51 -3.88 -8.96 14.42
N GLY A 52 -3.29 -10.09 14.03
CA GLY A 52 -1.87 -10.17 13.68
C GLY A 52 -1.49 -9.23 12.53
N CYS A 53 -2.30 -9.18 11.48
CA CYS A 53 -2.14 -8.22 10.38
C CYS A 53 -2.19 -6.78 10.90
N TYR A 54 -3.25 -6.41 11.65
CA TYR A 54 -3.41 -5.07 12.20
C TYR A 54 -2.22 -4.64 13.05
N GLU A 55 -1.83 -5.48 14.01
CA GLU A 55 -0.74 -5.21 14.95
C GLU A 55 0.61 -5.07 14.21
N SER A 56 0.85 -5.84 13.14
CA SER A 56 2.09 -5.73 12.34
C SER A 56 2.23 -4.36 11.67
N HIS A 57 1.14 -3.81 11.12
CA HIS A 57 1.15 -2.46 10.57
C HIS A 57 1.28 -1.39 11.67
N GLN A 58 0.63 -1.61 12.82
CA GLN A 58 0.71 -0.70 13.97
C GLN A 58 2.12 -0.63 14.56
N GLN A 59 2.82 -1.77 14.65
CA GLN A 59 4.22 -1.84 15.10
C GLN A 59 5.14 -1.01 14.21
N LEU A 60 5.00 -1.09 12.88
CA LEU A 60 5.79 -0.26 11.95
C LEU A 60 5.46 1.23 12.06
N ALA A 61 4.19 1.57 12.28
CA ALA A 61 3.79 2.95 12.54
C ALA A 61 4.44 3.48 13.83
N GLN A 62 4.39 2.71 14.91
CA GLN A 62 5.04 3.07 16.18
C GLN A 62 6.55 3.21 16.03
N PHE A 63 7.20 2.23 15.36
CA PHE A 63 8.62 2.28 15.04
C PHE A 63 9.02 3.58 14.33
N ALA A 64 8.25 4.00 13.32
CA ALA A 64 8.52 5.25 12.61
C ALA A 64 8.40 6.48 13.51
N LEU A 65 7.43 6.50 14.43
CA LEU A 65 7.25 7.59 15.37
C LEU A 65 8.42 7.67 16.36
N ASP A 66 8.80 6.53 16.93
CA ASP A 66 9.88 6.38 17.92
C ASP A 66 11.23 6.80 17.33
N ASN A 67 11.47 6.51 16.05
CA ASN A 67 12.70 6.86 15.34
C ASN A 67 12.65 8.24 14.66
N GLY A 68 11.60 9.04 14.90
CA GLY A 68 11.50 10.38 14.32
C GLY A 68 11.37 10.42 12.80
N LEU A 69 10.96 9.31 12.16
CA LEU A 69 10.79 9.24 10.72
C LEU A 69 9.61 10.10 10.26
N SER A 70 9.77 10.73 9.10
CA SER A 70 8.77 11.58 8.45
C SER A 70 7.85 10.76 7.53
N SER A 71 8.39 9.73 6.88
CA SER A 71 7.59 8.81 6.08
C SER A 71 8.26 7.45 5.88
N ILE A 72 7.44 6.40 5.85
CA ILE A 72 7.89 5.02 5.62
C ILE A 72 7.08 4.37 4.50
N LEU A 73 7.75 3.58 3.64
CA LEU A 73 7.10 2.73 2.65
C LEU A 73 6.95 1.32 3.22
N ILE A 74 5.74 0.79 3.20
CA ILE A 74 5.40 -0.52 3.74
C ILE A 74 4.89 -1.40 2.59
N PHE A 75 5.44 -2.59 2.51
CA PHE A 75 4.98 -3.68 1.66
C PHE A 75 4.49 -4.87 2.48
N GLU A 76 3.60 -5.65 1.89
CA GLU A 76 3.41 -7.07 2.25
C GLU A 76 4.28 -7.94 1.33
N ASP A 77 4.70 -9.10 1.81
CA ASP A 77 5.59 -10.02 1.10
C ASP A 77 4.92 -10.79 -0.06
N ASP A 78 3.62 -10.61 -0.31
CA ASP A 78 2.92 -11.09 -1.51
C ASP A 78 2.74 -10.01 -2.58
N VAL A 79 3.39 -8.85 -2.45
CA VAL A 79 3.27 -7.81 -3.48
C VAL A 79 3.96 -8.22 -4.79
N MET A 80 3.27 -7.96 -5.90
CA MET A 80 3.76 -8.15 -7.26
C MET A 80 3.79 -6.81 -8.01
N PRO A 81 4.92 -6.43 -8.64
CA PRO A 81 5.02 -5.19 -9.38
C PRO A 81 4.31 -5.28 -10.75
N TYR A 82 3.68 -4.19 -11.16
CA TYR A 82 3.46 -3.88 -12.57
C TYR A 82 4.73 -3.27 -13.17
N GLU A 83 4.68 -2.88 -14.45
CA GLU A 83 5.77 -2.11 -15.07
C GLU A 83 6.01 -0.78 -14.31
N ILE A 84 7.19 -0.66 -13.70
CA ILE A 84 7.63 0.53 -12.97
C ILE A 84 8.32 1.50 -13.94
N LYS A 85 7.76 2.72 -14.06
CA LYS A 85 8.31 3.79 -14.90
C LYS A 85 8.96 4.87 -14.05
N ALA A 86 10.23 5.18 -14.31
CA ALA A 86 10.99 6.20 -13.57
C ALA A 86 10.30 7.57 -13.54
N LEU A 87 9.64 7.98 -14.64
CA LEU A 87 8.85 9.22 -14.69
C LEU A 87 7.74 9.25 -13.63
N ARG A 88 7.05 8.12 -13.40
CA ARG A 88 5.99 8.01 -12.40
C ARG A 88 6.57 8.16 -10.99
N VAL A 89 7.68 7.47 -10.72
CA VAL A 89 8.37 7.55 -9.42
C VAL A 89 8.86 8.97 -9.14
N ARG A 90 9.38 9.68 -10.15
CA ARG A 90 9.77 11.09 -10.01
C ARG A 90 8.61 11.99 -9.55
N TRP A 91 7.41 11.77 -10.07
CA TRP A 91 6.22 12.51 -9.63
C TRP A 91 5.75 12.08 -8.24
N ILE A 92 5.82 10.79 -7.92
CA ILE A 92 5.54 10.28 -6.57
C ILE A 92 6.47 10.93 -5.55
N ASN A 93 7.78 10.95 -5.80
CA ASN A 93 8.74 11.59 -4.90
C ASN A 93 8.46 13.10 -4.75
N ARG A 94 8.10 13.78 -5.84
CA ARG A 94 7.66 15.18 -5.77
C ARG A 94 6.42 15.34 -4.89
N PHE A 95 5.47 14.42 -4.95
CA PHE A 95 4.29 14.43 -4.08
C PHE A 95 4.69 14.26 -2.61
N LEU A 96 5.49 13.24 -2.31
CA LEU A 96 5.98 12.94 -0.95
C LEU A 96 6.68 14.15 -0.31
N ARG A 97 7.53 14.87 -1.08
CA ARG A 97 8.23 16.06 -0.58
C ARG A 97 7.37 17.30 -0.37
N THR A 98 6.33 17.48 -1.19
CA THR A 98 5.67 18.81 -1.33
C THR A 98 4.24 18.86 -0.84
N ARG A 99 3.64 17.72 -0.50
CA ARG A 99 2.23 17.64 -0.11
C ARG A 99 2.10 17.02 1.27
N LYS A 100 1.14 17.55 2.04
CA LYS A 100 0.66 16.87 3.24
C LYS A 100 -0.23 15.71 2.80
N PHE A 101 0.02 14.53 3.35
CA PHE A 101 -0.77 13.32 3.13
C PHE A 101 -0.77 12.51 4.42
N GLU A 102 -1.67 11.53 4.55
CA GLU A 102 -1.66 10.59 5.66
C GLU A 102 -1.18 9.22 5.18
N ALA A 103 -1.84 8.68 4.15
CA ALA A 103 -1.41 7.50 3.41
C ALA A 103 -1.36 7.75 1.90
N LEU A 104 -0.40 7.13 1.22
CA LEU A 104 -0.32 7.04 -0.25
C LEU A 104 -0.21 5.58 -0.66
N HIS A 105 -1.28 5.00 -1.22
CA HIS A 105 -1.27 3.62 -1.71
C HIS A 105 -0.61 3.52 -3.09
N LEU A 106 0.36 2.62 -3.24
CA LEU A 106 0.99 2.29 -4.53
C LEU A 106 0.34 1.06 -5.18
N GLY A 107 -0.28 0.19 -4.37
CA GLY A 107 -1.12 -0.92 -4.79
C GLY A 107 -2.33 -1.01 -3.88
N TYR A 108 -3.49 -1.35 -4.45
CA TYR A 108 -4.74 -1.43 -3.71
C TYR A 108 -5.83 -2.21 -4.44
N SER A 109 -6.81 -2.67 -3.67
CA SER A 109 -8.08 -3.17 -4.16
C SER A 109 -9.03 -2.00 -4.42
N MET A 110 -9.64 -1.99 -5.60
CA MET A 110 -10.40 -0.84 -6.09
C MET A 110 -11.67 -0.60 -5.26
N GLY A 111 -11.67 0.54 -4.58
CA GLY A 111 -12.87 1.21 -4.09
C GLY A 111 -13.23 2.41 -4.97
N ARG A 112 -13.59 3.53 -4.34
CA ARG A 112 -13.92 4.78 -5.05
C ARG A 112 -12.67 5.66 -5.16
N THR A 113 -12.27 6.00 -6.37
CA THR A 113 -11.16 6.92 -6.66
C THR A 113 -11.61 8.10 -7.54
N TRP A 114 -10.93 9.24 -7.39
CA TRP A 114 -11.04 10.42 -8.26
C TRP A 114 -9.67 11.08 -8.43
N LEU A 115 -9.40 11.64 -9.61
CA LEU A 115 -8.09 12.24 -9.88
C LEU A 115 -7.86 13.48 -9.03
N THR A 116 -6.59 13.74 -8.72
CA THR A 116 -6.18 15.06 -8.26
C THR A 116 -5.62 15.86 -9.43
N TRP A 117 -5.34 17.14 -9.17
CA TRP A 117 -4.58 17.99 -10.07
C TRP A 117 -3.06 17.73 -9.99
N PHE A 118 -2.62 16.83 -9.12
CA PHE A 118 -1.24 16.41 -9.03
C PHE A 118 -1.03 15.18 -9.92
N PRO A 119 -0.06 15.20 -10.87
CA PRO A 119 0.16 14.10 -11.79
C PRO A 119 0.40 12.78 -11.09
N PHE A 120 -0.20 11.71 -11.62
CA PHE A 120 -0.13 10.35 -11.11
C PHE A 120 -0.68 10.13 -9.69
N ILE A 121 -1.40 11.11 -9.13
CA ILE A 121 -2.00 11.00 -7.80
C ILE A 121 -3.51 11.16 -7.90
N ALA A 122 -4.22 10.20 -7.33
CA ALA A 122 -5.65 10.20 -7.12
C ALA A 122 -5.94 10.29 -5.61
N ARG A 123 -7.17 10.69 -5.28
CA ARG A 123 -7.77 10.46 -3.96
C ARG A 123 -8.56 9.16 -4.03
N GLY A 124 -8.64 8.46 -2.90
CA GLY A 124 -9.30 7.18 -2.83
C GLY A 124 -10.04 6.93 -1.52
N ARG A 125 -10.99 6.02 -1.59
CA ARG A 125 -11.42 5.18 -0.48
C ARG A 125 -11.24 3.75 -0.94
N VAL A 126 -10.00 3.29 -0.87
CA VAL A 126 -9.55 1.98 -1.33
C VAL A 126 -9.30 1.08 -0.12
N VAL A 127 -9.09 -0.20 -0.39
CA VAL A 127 -8.78 -1.22 0.61
C VAL A 127 -7.58 -2.05 0.12
N ALA A 128 -7.11 -3.01 0.93
CA ALA A 128 -5.84 -3.72 0.80
C ALA A 128 -4.60 -2.82 1.05
N LEU A 129 -3.68 -3.32 1.89
CA LEU A 129 -2.49 -2.62 2.37
C LEU A 129 -1.18 -3.28 1.93
N HIS A 130 -1.15 -3.87 0.73
CA HIS A 130 0.02 -4.59 0.25
C HIS A 130 1.19 -3.71 -0.23
N ALA A 131 0.95 -2.44 -0.55
CA ALA A 131 2.00 -1.48 -0.91
C ALA A 131 1.55 -0.04 -0.69
N TYR A 132 2.10 0.65 0.31
CA TYR A 132 1.68 2.01 0.65
C TYR A 132 2.75 2.78 1.45
N VAL A 133 2.75 4.11 1.32
CA VAL A 133 3.54 5.02 2.18
C VAL A 133 2.65 5.55 3.29
N LEU A 134 3.16 5.56 4.52
CA LEU A 134 2.62 6.38 5.61
C LEU A 134 3.50 7.60 5.83
N SER A 135 2.85 8.74 5.96
CA SER A 135 3.45 9.93 6.57
C SER A 135 3.51 9.79 8.09
N ARG A 136 4.23 10.68 8.76
CA ARG A 136 4.23 10.81 10.21
C ARG A 136 2.82 10.97 10.79
N GLU A 137 1.96 11.79 10.18
CA GLU A 137 0.56 11.95 10.60
C GLU A 137 -0.23 10.64 10.45
N GLY A 138 -0.05 9.93 9.34
CA GLY A 138 -0.66 8.61 9.13
C GLY A 138 -0.18 7.58 10.15
N CYS A 139 1.11 7.59 10.49
CA CYS A 139 1.67 6.73 11.53
C CYS A 139 1.03 7.02 12.90
N LYS A 140 0.84 8.30 13.28
CA LYS A 140 0.16 8.65 14.55
C LYS A 140 -1.24 8.07 14.61
N ILE A 141 -2.04 8.29 13.56
CA ILE A 141 -3.42 7.78 13.52
C ILE A 141 -3.44 6.26 13.68
N LEU A 142 -2.61 5.53 12.94
CA LEU A 142 -2.56 4.06 13.02
C LEU A 142 -2.04 3.58 14.39
N ALA A 143 -0.95 4.17 14.90
CA ALA A 143 -0.35 3.79 16.19
C ALA A 143 -1.32 4.02 17.37
N GLU A 144 -2.07 5.11 17.35
CA GLU A 144 -2.99 5.51 18.42
C GLU A 144 -4.37 4.83 18.31
N THR A 145 -4.72 4.23 17.17
CA THR A 145 -6.02 3.57 16.99
C THR A 145 -5.97 2.13 17.52
N PRO A 146 -6.68 1.80 18.61
CA PRO A 146 -6.67 0.45 19.16
C PRO A 146 -7.36 -0.55 18.22
N TYR A 147 -6.91 -1.80 18.24
CA TYR A 147 -7.62 -2.88 17.56
C TYR A 147 -8.94 -3.19 18.28
N ASP A 148 -10.06 -3.06 17.57
CA ASP A 148 -11.42 -3.29 18.07
C ASP A 148 -12.14 -4.47 17.37
N GLY A 149 -11.39 -5.29 16.63
CA GLY A 149 -11.93 -6.33 15.75
C GLY A 149 -12.05 -5.90 14.28
N THR A 150 -11.94 -4.60 13.99
CA THR A 150 -11.98 -4.07 12.63
C THR A 150 -10.67 -4.37 11.87
N PRO A 151 -10.73 -4.96 10.66
CA PRO A 151 -9.55 -5.12 9.81
C PRO A 151 -8.86 -3.78 9.51
N VAL A 152 -7.53 -3.81 9.37
CA VAL A 152 -6.72 -2.59 9.22
C VAL A 152 -7.07 -1.77 7.98
N ASP A 153 -7.41 -2.42 6.86
CA ASP A 153 -7.81 -1.76 5.62
C ASP A 153 -9.17 -1.04 5.76
N VAL A 154 -10.09 -1.61 6.53
CA VAL A 154 -11.36 -0.98 6.90
C VAL A 154 -11.12 0.19 7.84
N MET A 155 -10.21 0.08 8.81
CA MET A 155 -9.82 1.21 9.66
C MET A 155 -9.26 2.36 8.81
N PHE A 156 -8.32 2.07 7.89
CA PHE A 156 -7.74 3.06 6.97
C PHE A 156 -8.81 3.79 6.17
N LYS A 157 -9.82 3.08 5.69
CA LYS A 157 -10.91 3.67 4.90
C LYS A 157 -11.73 4.71 5.67
N HIS A 158 -11.85 4.56 6.99
CA HIS A 158 -12.66 5.42 7.83
C HIS A 158 -11.86 6.50 8.55
N ARG A 159 -10.61 6.22 8.93
CA ARG A 159 -9.80 7.08 9.80
C ARG A 159 -8.67 7.80 9.08
N ILE A 160 -8.20 7.28 7.95
CA ILE A 160 -6.99 7.79 7.26
C ILE A 160 -7.36 8.40 5.90
N LYS A 161 -6.83 9.59 5.64
CA LYS A 161 -6.98 10.34 4.40
C LYS A 161 -6.11 9.74 3.30
N GLN A 162 -6.70 8.87 2.49
CA GLN A 162 -5.97 8.11 1.46
C GLN A 162 -5.73 8.85 0.14
N HIS A 163 -4.47 8.92 -0.27
CA HIS A 163 -4.05 9.16 -1.65
C HIS A 163 -3.68 7.84 -2.32
N CYS A 164 -3.72 7.82 -3.63
CA CYS A 164 -3.45 6.64 -4.42
C CYS A 164 -2.59 7.00 -5.62
N VAL A 165 -1.57 6.20 -5.92
CA VAL A 165 -0.87 6.28 -7.19
C VAL A 165 -1.80 5.83 -8.31
N PHE A 166 -1.79 6.59 -9.41
CA PHE A 166 -2.62 6.36 -10.59
C PHE A 166 -1.80 6.51 -11.89
N PRO A 167 -1.55 5.46 -12.69
CA PRO A 167 -2.02 4.09 -12.47
C PRO A 167 -1.33 3.38 -11.30
N MET A 168 -1.97 2.36 -10.71
CA MET A 168 -1.37 1.50 -9.68
C MET A 168 -0.02 0.92 -10.12
N MET A 169 0.88 0.73 -9.17
CA MET A 169 2.22 0.18 -9.39
C MET A 169 2.36 -1.26 -8.93
N PHE A 170 1.49 -1.70 -8.02
CA PHE A 170 1.58 -3.02 -7.43
C PHE A 170 0.22 -3.70 -7.31
N ARG A 171 0.21 -5.02 -7.51
CA ARG A 171 -0.88 -5.94 -7.19
C ARG A 171 -0.39 -6.95 -6.16
N GLN A 172 -1.22 -7.92 -5.78
CA GLN A 172 -0.78 -9.07 -4.98
C GLN A 172 -0.60 -10.29 -5.88
N TYR A 173 0.35 -11.16 -5.52
CA TYR A 173 0.44 -12.51 -6.05
C TYR A 173 -0.83 -13.28 -5.70
N ALA A 174 -1.15 -14.27 -6.54
CA ALA A 174 -2.34 -15.06 -6.34
C ALA A 174 -2.25 -15.89 -5.05
N GLY A 175 -3.36 -16.15 -4.37
CA GLY A 175 -3.42 -17.04 -3.20
C GLY A 175 -2.95 -18.47 -3.51
N SER A 176 -2.98 -18.90 -4.77
CA SER A 176 -2.38 -20.16 -5.22
C SER A 176 -0.84 -20.15 -5.23
N VAL A 177 -0.22 -18.97 -5.35
CA VAL A 177 1.24 -18.76 -5.34
C VAL A 177 1.71 -18.33 -3.94
N THR A 178 0.89 -17.55 -3.24
CA THR A 178 1.17 -17.00 -1.91
C THR A 178 -0.08 -17.12 -1.04
N SER A 179 -0.43 -18.34 -0.63
CA SER A 179 -1.66 -18.60 0.13
C SER A 179 -1.76 -17.73 1.39
N SER A 180 -2.86 -16.99 1.50
CA SER A 180 -3.24 -16.18 2.65
C SER A 180 -4.32 -16.92 3.44
N ASP A 181 -4.19 -16.95 4.77
CA ASP A 181 -5.19 -17.57 5.65
C ASP A 181 -6.53 -16.79 5.68
N LEU A 182 -6.59 -15.58 5.10
CA LEU A 182 -7.80 -14.75 5.07
C LEU A 182 -8.72 -15.06 3.88
N GLU A 183 -8.26 -15.78 2.85
CA GLU A 183 -9.02 -16.02 1.62
C GLU A 183 -9.34 -17.50 1.44
N GLN A 184 -10.54 -17.93 1.89
CA GLN A 184 -11.00 -19.32 1.75
C GLN A 184 -11.65 -19.65 0.39
N VAL A 185 -11.69 -18.72 -0.56
CA VAL A 185 -12.35 -18.93 -1.87
C VAL A 185 -11.39 -18.56 -2.99
N VAL A 186 -10.84 -19.57 -3.67
CA VAL A 186 -10.04 -19.42 -4.88
C VAL A 186 -10.97 -18.95 -6.01
N CYS A 187 -11.15 -17.64 -6.12
CA CYS A 187 -11.74 -17.01 -7.29
C CYS A 187 -10.74 -17.10 -8.44
N ASN A 188 -11.16 -17.00 -9.70
CA ASN A 188 -10.23 -16.84 -10.82
C ASN A 188 -9.54 -15.47 -10.69
N GLU A 189 -8.35 -15.44 -10.07
CA GLU A 189 -7.72 -14.23 -9.51
C GLU A 189 -7.13 -13.30 -10.56
N ASP A 190 -6.67 -13.83 -11.69
CA ASP A 190 -6.26 -13.00 -12.83
C ASP A 190 -7.44 -12.23 -13.41
N ALA A 191 -8.60 -12.90 -13.57
CA ALA A 191 -9.84 -12.25 -13.96
C ALA A 191 -10.33 -11.25 -12.88
N TRP A 192 -9.99 -11.47 -11.60
CA TRP A 192 -10.25 -10.50 -10.54
C TRP A 192 -9.36 -9.26 -10.69
N TRP A 193 -8.04 -9.42 -10.88
CA TRP A 193 -7.12 -8.29 -11.06
C TRP A 193 -7.36 -7.52 -12.35
N GLU A 194 -7.77 -8.18 -13.43
CA GLU A 194 -8.21 -7.50 -14.65
C GLU A 194 -9.47 -6.67 -14.39
N ARG A 195 -10.49 -7.23 -13.70
CA ARG A 195 -11.67 -6.47 -13.28
C ARG A 195 -11.30 -5.31 -12.34
N ASN A 196 -10.32 -5.50 -11.46
CA ASN A 196 -9.79 -4.47 -10.60
C ASN A 196 -9.15 -3.35 -11.44
N TRP A 197 -8.34 -3.68 -12.44
CA TRP A 197 -7.75 -2.73 -13.37
C TRP A 197 -8.79 -1.96 -14.19
N GLN A 198 -9.83 -2.63 -14.68
CA GLN A 198 -10.94 -1.96 -15.37
C GLN A 198 -11.68 -0.97 -14.46
N LYS A 199 -11.92 -1.34 -13.19
CA LYS A 199 -12.48 -0.41 -12.19
C LYS A 199 -11.55 0.76 -11.91
N HIS A 200 -10.23 0.51 -11.92
CA HIS A 200 -9.21 1.53 -11.74
C HIS A 200 -9.34 2.64 -12.79
N ILE A 201 -9.55 2.29 -14.06
CA ILE A 201 -9.77 3.27 -15.13
C ILE A 201 -11.16 3.93 -15.02
N ARG A 202 -12.21 3.16 -14.73
CA ARG A 202 -13.60 3.66 -14.77
C ARG A 202 -13.97 4.54 -13.58
N SER A 203 -13.42 4.29 -12.39
CA SER A 203 -13.81 5.01 -11.17
C SER A 203 -13.51 6.51 -11.25
N PRO A 204 -12.30 6.96 -11.65
CA PRO A 204 -12.02 8.39 -11.76
C PRO A 204 -12.89 9.09 -12.80
N LEU A 205 -13.23 8.42 -13.91
CA LEU A 205 -14.16 8.95 -14.92
C LEU A 205 -15.56 9.19 -14.32
N LYS A 206 -16.10 8.21 -13.58
CA LYS A 206 -17.40 8.34 -12.91
C LYS A 206 -17.41 9.45 -11.84
N ASN A 207 -16.25 9.74 -11.25
CA ASN A 207 -16.11 10.72 -10.18
C ASN A 207 -15.43 12.02 -10.64
N PHE A 208 -15.39 12.29 -11.94
CA PHE A 208 -14.68 13.43 -12.53
C PHE A 208 -15.13 14.78 -11.94
N TRP A 209 -16.41 14.94 -11.60
CA TRP A 209 -16.93 16.12 -10.93
C TRP A 209 -16.20 16.44 -9.61
N ARG A 210 -15.75 15.42 -8.85
CA ARG A 210 -14.96 15.64 -7.62
C ARG A 210 -13.60 16.26 -7.93
N THR A 211 -13.01 15.89 -9.06
CA THR A 211 -11.75 16.48 -9.56
C THR A 211 -11.95 17.95 -9.92
N ILE A 212 -13.03 18.27 -10.65
CA ILE A 212 -13.35 19.65 -11.05
C ILE A 212 -13.60 20.53 -9.82
N PHE A 213 -14.50 20.11 -8.94
CA PHE A 213 -14.94 20.90 -7.79
C PHE A 213 -14.03 20.78 -6.56
N ARG A 214 -12.90 20.09 -6.68
CA ARG A 214 -11.91 19.87 -5.61
C ARG A 214 -12.50 19.28 -4.32
N LEU A 215 -13.52 18.44 -4.43
CA LEU A 215 -14.20 17.83 -3.29
C LEU A 215 -13.30 16.78 -2.60
N GLY A 216 -12.89 17.04 -1.36
CA GLY A 216 -12.09 16.10 -0.55
C GLY A 216 -10.62 15.99 -0.96
N PHE A 217 -10.06 17.09 -1.45
CA PHE A 217 -8.62 17.26 -1.74
C PHE A 217 -7.81 17.43 -0.46
#